data_AF-K9DSU9-F1
#
_entry.id   AF-K9DSU9-F1
#
_cell.length_a   1.000
_cell.length_b   1.000
_cell.length_c   1.000
_cell.angle_alpha   90.00
_cell.angle_beta   90.00
_cell.angle_gamma   90.00
#
_symmetry.space_group_name_H-M   'P 1'
#
loop_
_entity.id
_entity.type
_entity.pdbx_description
1 polymer ?
#
loop_
_entity_poly.entity_id
_entity_poly.type
_entity_poly.pdbx_seq_one_letter_code
_entity_poly.pdbx_strand_id
1 'polypeptide(L)'
;MKFFRAIPIAQYTPGEELRRHPGRRLPSNIPYMVDNLWEFTRPSGRPSRRHAVYASPSPELALSYAIVGGAARTGYIACEIRFRKDPAFMQLPVEDAKLHPDILVHQQFVNRKLGSWSALALDRKVELAPLFLPGITRAELLGAMGTSTLLDEVVREASALVTFWWLEGRMQETGELFFEIDDDNVYTLDPVEALAS
;
A
#
# COMPACT_ATOMS: atom_id res chain seq x y z
N MET A 1 14.50 0.00 15.32
CA MET A 1 13.05 0.30 15.22
C MET A 1 12.30 -1.01 15.37
N LYS A 2 11.10 -1.03 15.96
CA LYS A 2 10.35 -2.27 16.19
C LYS A 2 9.06 -2.24 15.38
N PHE A 3 8.77 -3.31 14.66
CA PHE A 3 7.49 -3.48 13.96
C PHE A 3 6.75 -4.64 14.60
N PHE A 4 5.44 -4.53 14.65
CA PHE A 4 4.58 -5.56 15.21
C PHE A 4 3.53 -5.99 14.20
N ARG A 5 3.21 -7.27 14.20
CA ARG A 5 2.14 -7.83 13.38
C ARG A 5 1.33 -8.80 14.22
N ALA A 6 0.02 -8.71 14.10
CA ALA A 6 -0.87 -9.71 14.65
C ALA A 6 -1.14 -10.79 13.61
N ILE A 7 -1.07 -12.05 14.03
CA ILE A 7 -1.40 -13.21 13.20
C ILE A 7 -2.33 -14.16 13.96
N PRO A 8 -3.15 -14.96 13.26
CA PRO A 8 -3.90 -16.03 13.90
C PRO A 8 -2.95 -17.01 14.58
N ILE A 9 -3.26 -17.45 15.80
CA ILE A 9 -2.45 -18.42 16.56
C ILE A 9 -2.25 -19.71 15.75
N ALA A 10 -3.28 -20.14 15.01
CA ALA A 10 -3.22 -21.33 14.16
C ALA A 10 -2.25 -21.21 12.96
N GLN A 11 -1.81 -20.00 12.62
CA GLN A 11 -0.83 -19.74 11.54
C GLN A 11 0.58 -19.48 12.08
N TYR A 12 0.78 -19.50 13.40
CA TYR A 12 2.10 -19.26 13.97
C TYR A 12 2.95 -20.54 13.99
N THR A 13 4.12 -20.47 13.36
CA THR A 13 5.15 -21.50 13.41
C THR A 13 6.43 -20.90 14.03
N PRO A 14 6.88 -21.38 15.21
CA PRO A 14 8.09 -20.86 15.85
C PRO A 14 9.33 -20.97 14.94
N GLY A 15 10.06 -19.86 14.80
CA GLY A 15 11.30 -19.81 14.03
C GLY A 15 11.13 -19.89 12.50
N GLU A 16 9.90 -19.82 12.00
CA GLU A 16 9.65 -19.81 10.55
C GLU A 16 10.23 -18.55 9.90
N GLU A 17 11.06 -18.75 8.87
CA GLU A 17 11.57 -17.67 8.04
C GLU A 17 10.53 -17.28 6.98
N LEU A 18 9.92 -16.12 7.16
CA LEU A 18 8.97 -15.55 6.22
C LEU A 18 9.70 -14.73 5.16
N ARG A 19 9.27 -14.92 3.91
CA ARG A 19 9.84 -14.30 2.71
C ARG A 19 8.86 -13.32 2.08
N ARG A 20 9.39 -12.51 1.18
CA ARG A 20 8.59 -11.64 0.33
C ARG A 20 7.58 -12.49 -0.45
N HIS A 21 6.34 -12.04 -0.51
CA HIS A 21 5.32 -12.72 -1.31
C HIS A 21 5.59 -12.47 -2.80
N PRO A 22 5.57 -13.51 -3.67
CA PRO A 22 5.95 -13.37 -5.08
C PRO A 22 4.92 -12.61 -5.92
N GLY A 23 3.65 -12.64 -5.50
CA GLY A 23 2.55 -11.96 -6.20
C GLY A 23 2.37 -10.50 -5.78
N ARG A 24 1.60 -9.76 -6.58
CA ARG A 24 1.18 -8.38 -6.29
C ARG A 24 -0.14 -8.39 -5.52
N ARG A 25 -0.16 -7.76 -4.35
CA ARG A 25 -1.40 -7.46 -3.63
C ARG A 25 -2.12 -6.33 -4.36
N LEU A 26 -3.30 -6.63 -4.88
CA LEU A 26 -4.19 -5.60 -5.43
C LEU A 26 -4.84 -4.84 -4.27
N PRO A 27 -5.06 -3.52 -4.41
CA PRO A 27 -5.77 -2.76 -3.39
C PRO A 27 -7.22 -3.24 -3.30
N SER A 28 -7.72 -3.46 -2.08
CA SER A 28 -9.12 -3.85 -1.84
C SER A 28 -10.03 -2.67 -1.55
N ASN A 29 -9.48 -1.58 -1.01
CA ASN A 29 -10.20 -0.40 -0.52
C ASN A 29 -9.67 0.93 -1.09
N ILE A 30 -8.73 0.88 -2.03
CA ILE A 30 -8.17 2.05 -2.73
C ILE A 30 -8.58 1.97 -4.20
N PRO A 31 -9.10 3.05 -4.81
CA PRO A 31 -9.37 3.06 -6.25
C PRO A 31 -8.12 2.74 -7.06
N TYR A 32 -8.24 1.89 -8.09
CA TYR A 32 -7.08 1.46 -8.88
C TYR A 32 -6.30 2.62 -9.48
N MET A 33 -6.98 3.67 -9.96
CA MET A 33 -6.30 4.88 -10.43
C MET A 33 -5.38 5.50 -9.38
N VAL A 34 -5.81 5.57 -8.12
CA VAL A 34 -5.02 6.16 -7.04
C VAL A 34 -3.82 5.26 -6.72
N ASP A 35 -4.04 3.96 -6.56
CA ASP A 35 -2.95 2.98 -6.32
C ASP A 35 -1.93 2.95 -7.47
N ASN A 36 -2.41 3.03 -8.72
CA ASN A 36 -1.57 3.10 -9.91
C ASN A 36 -0.73 4.37 -9.92
N LEU A 37 -1.30 5.53 -9.57
CA LEU A 37 -0.56 6.79 -9.51
C LEU A 37 0.44 6.81 -8.36
N TRP A 38 0.10 6.24 -7.21
CA TRP A 38 1.06 6.04 -6.11
C TRP A 38 2.23 5.19 -6.58
N GLU A 39 2.00 4.00 -7.13
CA GLU A 39 3.08 3.13 -7.60
C GLU A 39 3.89 3.75 -8.75
N PHE A 40 3.23 4.49 -9.67
CA PHE A 40 3.89 5.17 -10.78
C PHE A 40 4.85 6.27 -10.32
N THR A 41 4.45 7.04 -9.29
CA THR A 41 5.22 8.15 -8.72
C THR A 41 6.18 7.72 -7.61
N ARG A 42 6.23 6.42 -7.29
CA ARG A 42 7.04 5.88 -6.19
C ARG A 42 8.52 6.26 -6.33
N PRO A 43 9.11 6.96 -5.35
CA PRO A 43 10.54 7.22 -5.34
C PRO A 43 11.35 5.92 -5.24
N SER A 44 12.54 5.92 -5.84
CA SER A 44 13.47 4.80 -5.72
C SER A 44 13.80 4.55 -4.25
N GLY A 45 13.82 3.27 -3.85
CA GLY A 45 14.11 2.86 -2.47
C GLY A 45 12.92 2.94 -1.49
N ARG A 46 11.74 3.41 -1.92
CA ARG A 46 10.52 3.33 -1.10
C ARG A 46 9.82 1.99 -1.29
N PRO A 47 9.18 1.43 -0.24
CA PRO A 47 8.46 0.16 -0.36
C PRO A 47 7.25 0.29 -1.30
N SER A 48 7.00 -0.74 -2.10
CA SER A 48 5.77 -0.89 -2.89
C SER A 48 4.66 -1.48 -2.03
N ARG A 49 3.51 -0.81 -1.96
CA ARG A 49 2.31 -1.32 -1.27
C ARG A 49 1.83 -2.67 -1.82
N ARG A 50 2.15 -2.97 -3.07
CA ARG A 50 1.77 -4.20 -3.79
C ARG A 50 2.62 -5.40 -3.39
N HIS A 51 3.77 -5.16 -2.79
CA HIS A 51 4.70 -6.20 -2.34
C HIS A 51 5.01 -6.10 -0.83
N ALA A 52 4.43 -5.11 -0.16
CA ALA A 52 4.68 -4.85 1.23
C ALA A 52 3.95 -5.80 2.17
N VAL A 53 4.56 -5.97 3.33
CA VAL A 53 3.95 -6.52 4.52
C VAL A 53 3.50 -5.35 5.40
N TYR A 54 2.28 -5.46 5.92
CA TYR A 54 1.68 -4.44 6.79
C TYR A 54 1.93 -4.81 8.24
N ALA A 55 2.23 -3.79 9.04
CA ALA A 55 2.59 -3.91 10.44
C ALA A 55 2.10 -2.68 11.22
N SER A 56 2.45 -2.62 12.50
CA SER A 56 2.06 -1.57 13.41
C SER A 56 3.25 -1.13 14.28
N PRO A 57 3.24 0.11 14.78
CA PRO A 57 4.30 0.62 15.65
C PRO A 57 4.25 0.03 17.08
N SER A 58 3.14 -0.60 17.48
CA SER A 58 2.98 -1.25 18.78
C SER A 58 2.20 -2.58 18.70
N PRO A 59 2.38 -3.50 19.67
CA PRO A 59 1.59 -4.73 19.76
C PRO A 59 0.09 -4.51 19.89
N GLU A 60 -0.32 -3.49 20.64
CA GLU A 60 -1.72 -3.17 20.93
C GLU A 60 -2.45 -2.76 19.64
N LEU A 61 -1.79 -1.95 18.81
CA LEU A 61 -2.31 -1.56 17.51
C LEU A 61 -2.35 -2.73 16.53
N ALA A 62 -1.33 -3.59 16.55
CA ALA A 62 -1.33 -4.79 15.71
C ALA A 62 -2.56 -5.67 16.01
N LEU A 63 -2.87 -5.88 17.29
CA LEU A 63 -4.06 -6.64 17.72
C LEU A 63 -5.37 -5.93 17.38
N SER A 64 -5.46 -4.62 17.60
CA SER A 64 -6.70 -3.87 17.32
C SER A 64 -7.09 -3.96 15.86
N TYR A 65 -6.14 -3.84 14.93
CA TYR A 65 -6.39 -3.95 13.49
C TYR A 65 -6.73 -5.37 13.03
N ALA A 66 -6.21 -6.41 13.71
CA ALA A 66 -6.59 -7.79 13.43
C ALA A 66 -8.06 -8.10 13.81
N ILE A 67 -8.52 -7.55 14.94
CA ILE A 67 -9.88 -7.79 15.47
C ILE A 67 -10.95 -7.15 14.57
N VAL A 68 -10.67 -5.99 13.98
CA VAL A 68 -11.57 -5.30 13.06
C VAL A 68 -11.87 -6.16 11.80
N GLY A 69 -11.05 -7.17 11.50
CA GLY A 69 -11.28 -8.17 10.45
C GLY A 69 -12.36 -9.22 10.75
N GLY A 70 -13.10 -9.10 11.88
CA GLY A 70 -14.28 -9.92 12.17
C GLY A 70 -14.04 -11.20 12.96
N ALA A 71 -12.84 -11.40 13.51
CA ALA A 71 -12.50 -12.56 14.32
C ALA A 71 -12.41 -12.20 15.81
N ALA A 72 -12.76 -13.15 16.69
CA ALA A 72 -12.66 -12.98 18.13
C ALA A 72 -11.20 -12.69 18.56
N ARG A 73 -11.01 -11.74 19.47
CA ARG A 73 -9.70 -11.31 20.01
C ARG A 73 -8.83 -12.47 20.53
N THR A 74 -9.46 -13.58 20.94
CA THR A 74 -8.80 -14.78 21.47
C THR A 74 -8.07 -15.63 20.43
N GLY A 75 -8.23 -15.35 19.13
CA GLY A 75 -7.61 -16.13 18.04
C GLY A 75 -6.28 -15.59 17.53
N TYR A 76 -5.79 -14.45 18.06
CA TYR A 76 -4.62 -13.75 17.53
C TYR A 76 -3.55 -13.53 18.58
N ILE A 77 -2.30 -13.50 18.13
CA ILE A 77 -1.13 -13.07 18.90
C ILE A 77 -0.45 -11.92 18.19
N ALA A 78 0.09 -10.97 18.96
CA ALA A 78 1.02 -9.98 18.44
C ALA A 78 2.43 -10.56 18.45
N CYS A 79 3.17 -10.33 17.38
CA CYS A 79 4.57 -10.69 17.28
C CYS A 79 5.40 -9.46 16.92
N GLU A 80 6.57 -9.31 17.55
CA GLU A 80 7.62 -8.42 17.06
C GLU A 80 8.24 -9.05 15.82
N ILE A 81 8.45 -8.24 14.77
CA ILE A 81 9.09 -8.69 13.54
C ILE A 81 10.60 -8.53 13.68
N ARG A 82 11.34 -9.61 13.46
CA ARG A 82 12.81 -9.61 13.42
C ARG A 82 13.29 -9.74 11.99
N PHE A 83 14.01 -8.75 11.51
CA PHE A 83 14.62 -8.76 10.19
C PHE A 83 16.02 -9.31 10.22
N ARG A 84 16.40 -10.09 9.20
CA ARG A 84 17.82 -10.38 8.95
C ARG A 84 18.57 -9.12 8.48
N LYS A 85 17.93 -8.29 7.67
CA LYS A 85 18.40 -6.98 7.21
C LYS A 85 17.26 -5.97 7.25
N ASP A 86 17.53 -4.75 7.75
CA ASP A 86 16.51 -3.70 7.86
C ASP A 86 15.84 -3.41 6.50
N PRO A 87 14.50 -3.43 6.42
CA PRO A 87 13.77 -3.17 5.18
C PRO A 87 13.56 -1.67 4.93
N ALA A 88 13.24 -1.34 3.68
CA ALA A 88 12.59 -0.07 3.39
C ALA A 88 11.16 -0.11 3.96
N PHE A 89 10.79 0.93 4.72
CA PHE A 89 9.46 1.03 5.30
C PHE A 89 8.87 2.43 5.09
N MET A 90 7.56 2.51 5.30
CA MET A 90 6.81 3.75 5.32
C MET A 90 5.70 3.67 6.36
N GLN A 91 5.40 4.80 6.98
CA GLN A 91 4.25 4.97 7.85
C GLN A 91 3.44 6.16 7.37
N LEU A 92 2.14 5.98 7.22
CA LEU A 92 1.25 7.04 6.77
C LEU A 92 0.85 7.95 7.95
N PRO A 93 0.62 9.25 7.71
CA PRO A 93 0.11 10.17 8.73
C PRO A 93 -1.40 9.98 8.99
N VAL A 94 -2.00 8.95 8.39
CA VAL A 94 -3.41 8.58 8.53
C VAL A 94 -3.51 7.13 8.99
N GLU A 95 -4.58 6.80 9.70
CA GLU A 95 -4.80 5.46 10.28
C GLU A 95 -4.85 4.34 9.23
N ASP A 96 -5.40 4.63 8.05
CA ASP A 96 -5.61 3.69 6.95
C ASP A 96 -5.39 4.43 5.63
N ALA A 97 -4.75 3.80 4.65
CA ALA A 97 -4.52 4.41 3.34
C ALA A 97 -5.81 4.86 2.64
N LYS A 98 -6.96 4.25 2.93
CA LYS A 98 -8.27 4.68 2.37
C LYS A 98 -8.70 6.08 2.82
N LEU A 99 -8.08 6.59 3.88
CA LEU A 99 -8.30 7.92 4.41
C LEU A 99 -7.31 8.95 3.86
N HIS A 100 -6.38 8.54 3.00
CA HIS A 100 -5.38 9.45 2.46
C HIS A 100 -6.04 10.52 1.55
N PRO A 101 -5.69 11.82 1.70
CA PRO A 101 -6.29 12.92 0.95
C PRO A 101 -6.25 12.75 -0.57
N ASP A 102 -5.21 12.10 -1.09
CA ASP A 102 -5.09 11.80 -2.53
C ASP A 102 -6.34 11.12 -3.09
N ILE A 103 -7.04 10.26 -2.35
CA ILE A 103 -8.25 9.59 -2.85
C ILE A 103 -9.31 10.61 -3.25
N LEU A 104 -9.59 11.57 -2.36
CA LEU A 104 -10.55 12.63 -2.62
C LEU A 104 -10.06 13.57 -3.72
N VAL A 105 -8.79 13.97 -3.70
CA VAL A 105 -8.21 14.88 -4.70
C VAL A 105 -8.30 14.28 -6.11
N HIS A 106 -7.99 12.99 -6.27
CA HIS A 106 -8.05 12.32 -7.56
C HIS A 106 -9.49 12.05 -8.01
N GLN A 107 -10.40 11.75 -7.09
CA GLN A 107 -11.82 11.66 -7.41
C GLN A 107 -12.35 13.00 -7.94
N GLN A 108 -11.99 14.11 -7.29
CA GLN A 108 -12.36 15.45 -7.76
C GLN A 108 -11.71 15.79 -9.10
N PHE A 109 -10.46 15.37 -9.33
CA PHE A 109 -9.79 15.51 -10.63
C PHE A 109 -10.57 14.81 -11.74
N VAL A 110 -10.94 13.54 -11.54
CA VAL A 110 -11.77 12.80 -12.51
C VAL A 110 -13.10 13.51 -12.73
N ASN A 111 -13.80 13.91 -11.66
CA ASN A 111 -15.08 14.60 -11.76
C ASN A 111 -15.02 15.90 -12.58
N ARG A 112 -13.95 16.69 -12.45
CA ARG A 112 -13.73 17.89 -13.27
C ARG A 112 -13.52 17.56 -14.75
N LYS A 113 -12.92 16.40 -15.05
CA LYS A 113 -12.68 15.94 -16.43
C LYS A 113 -13.85 15.15 -17.02
N LEU A 114 -14.81 14.67 -16.20
CA LEU A 114 -15.96 13.86 -16.67
C LEU A 114 -16.74 14.55 -17.79
N GLY A 115 -16.95 15.86 -17.71
CA GLY A 115 -17.66 16.61 -18.74
C GLY A 115 -17.01 16.45 -20.12
N SER A 116 -15.72 16.74 -20.22
CA SER A 116 -14.97 16.62 -21.48
C SER A 116 -14.78 15.16 -21.90
N TRP A 117 -14.49 14.27 -20.97
CA TRP A 117 -14.29 12.85 -21.27
C TRP A 117 -15.57 12.15 -21.74
N SER A 118 -16.74 12.55 -21.22
CA SER A 118 -18.02 11.96 -21.63
C SER A 118 -18.35 12.23 -23.10
N ALA A 119 -17.90 13.37 -23.64
CA ALA A 119 -18.07 13.77 -25.03
C ALA A 119 -17.07 13.10 -26.00
N LEU A 120 -16.04 12.42 -25.48
CA LEU A 120 -15.07 11.71 -26.31
C LEU A 120 -15.72 10.51 -27.01
N ALA A 121 -15.20 10.20 -28.20
CA ALA A 121 -15.47 8.94 -28.88
C ALA A 121 -14.94 7.74 -28.05
N LEU A 122 -15.49 6.55 -28.30
CA LEU A 122 -15.22 5.36 -27.47
C LEU A 122 -13.73 4.97 -27.48
N ASP A 123 -13.09 5.00 -28.64
CA ASP A 123 -11.64 4.77 -28.80
C ASP A 123 -10.81 5.69 -27.90
N ARG A 124 -11.12 6.98 -27.88
CA ARG A 124 -10.46 7.98 -27.03
C ARG A 124 -10.71 7.73 -25.53
N LYS A 125 -11.89 7.21 -25.16
CA LYS A 125 -12.17 6.79 -23.77
C LYS A 125 -11.36 5.57 -23.38
N VAL A 126 -11.23 4.60 -24.29
CA VAL A 126 -10.45 3.37 -24.07
C VAL A 126 -8.98 3.66 -23.86
N GLU A 127 -8.43 4.72 -24.48
CA GLU A 127 -7.05 5.16 -24.22
C GLU A 127 -6.78 5.48 -22.74
N LEU A 128 -7.80 5.89 -21.97
CA LEU A 128 -7.67 6.17 -20.54
C LEU A 128 -7.72 4.91 -19.66
N ALA A 129 -8.20 3.78 -20.20
CA ALA A 129 -8.43 2.55 -19.46
C ALA A 129 -7.22 2.05 -18.66
N PRO A 130 -5.96 2.11 -19.16
CA PRO A 130 -4.78 1.67 -18.43
C PRO A 130 -4.66 2.25 -17.02
N LEU A 131 -5.07 3.51 -16.84
CA LEU A 131 -5.03 4.19 -15.54
C LEU A 131 -5.97 3.54 -14.51
N PHE A 132 -7.02 2.86 -14.95
CA PHE A 132 -8.04 2.24 -14.09
C PHE A 132 -7.89 0.72 -13.97
N LEU A 133 -6.91 0.12 -14.64
CA LEU A 133 -6.67 -1.33 -14.57
C LEU A 133 -6.08 -1.72 -13.21
N PRO A 134 -6.47 -2.88 -12.64
CA PRO A 134 -5.91 -3.34 -11.39
C PRO A 134 -4.42 -3.68 -11.54
N GLY A 135 -3.57 -3.02 -10.74
CA GLY A 135 -2.17 -3.43 -10.59
C GLY A 135 -1.27 -3.20 -11.80
N ILE A 136 -1.60 -2.22 -12.66
CA ILE A 136 -0.76 -1.86 -13.81
C ILE A 136 0.64 -1.46 -13.34
N THR A 137 1.68 -2.06 -13.92
CA THR A 137 3.05 -1.73 -13.57
C THR A 137 3.45 -0.37 -14.14
N ARG A 138 4.51 0.21 -13.55
CA ARG A 138 5.13 1.42 -14.09
C ARG A 138 5.56 1.24 -15.56
N ALA A 139 6.11 0.07 -15.91
CA ALA A 139 6.54 -0.22 -17.28
C ALA A 139 5.35 -0.31 -18.26
N GLU A 140 4.27 -1.00 -17.88
CA GLU A 140 3.04 -1.08 -18.69
C GLU A 140 2.39 0.30 -18.86
N LEU A 141 2.31 1.10 -17.79
CA LEU A 141 1.74 2.45 -17.85
C LEU A 141 2.58 3.39 -18.73
N LEU A 142 3.91 3.37 -18.60
CA LEU A 142 4.81 4.13 -19.47
C LEU A 142 4.68 3.70 -20.94
N GLY A 143 4.57 2.39 -21.19
CA GLY A 143 4.33 1.86 -22.54
C GLY A 143 3.01 2.39 -23.12
N ALA A 144 1.93 2.37 -22.34
CA ALA A 144 0.64 2.88 -22.75
C ALA A 144 0.67 4.41 -23.00
N MET A 145 1.32 5.18 -22.12
CA MET A 145 1.51 6.64 -22.29
C MET A 145 2.24 6.96 -23.60
N GLY A 146 3.23 6.15 -23.98
CA GLY A 146 3.94 6.31 -25.26
C GLY A 146 3.05 6.10 -26.50
N THR A 147 1.86 5.53 -26.35
CA THR A 147 0.92 5.28 -27.46
C THR A 147 -0.28 6.24 -27.49
N SER A 148 -0.51 7.01 -26.42
CA SER A 148 -1.63 7.95 -26.33
C SER A 148 -1.21 9.24 -25.63
N THR A 149 -1.22 10.35 -26.38
CA THR A 149 -1.02 11.71 -25.85
C THR A 149 -2.05 12.05 -24.78
N LEU A 150 -3.31 11.63 -24.96
CA LEU A 150 -4.38 11.87 -23.99
C LEU A 150 -4.08 11.17 -22.66
N LEU A 151 -3.65 9.91 -22.70
CA LEU A 151 -3.26 9.18 -21.49
C LEU A 151 -2.03 9.82 -20.83
N ASP A 152 -0.99 10.17 -21.60
CA ASP A 152 0.22 10.80 -21.07
C ASP A 152 -0.10 12.12 -20.34
N GLU A 153 -0.89 13.00 -20.95
CA GLU A 153 -1.34 14.25 -20.33
C GLU A 153 -2.09 14.01 -19.02
N VAL A 154 -3.08 13.11 -19.04
CA VAL A 154 -3.90 12.81 -17.86
C VAL A 154 -3.08 12.19 -16.74
N VAL A 155 -2.17 11.26 -17.05
CA VAL A 155 -1.30 10.63 -16.04
C VAL A 155 -0.37 11.67 -15.44
N ARG A 156 0.22 12.57 -16.23
CA ARG A 156 1.11 13.62 -15.72
C ARG A 156 0.38 14.62 -14.83
N GLU A 157 -0.78 15.10 -15.27
CA GLU A 157 -1.60 16.01 -14.47
C GLU A 157 -2.02 15.37 -13.14
N ALA A 158 -2.51 14.13 -13.16
CA ALA A 158 -2.93 13.42 -11.96
C ALA A 158 -1.74 13.11 -11.04
N SER A 159 -0.61 12.66 -11.61
CA SER A 159 0.61 12.38 -10.85
C SER A 159 1.15 13.60 -10.10
N ALA A 160 0.99 14.80 -10.66
CA ALA A 160 1.39 16.04 -10.00
C ALA A 160 0.56 16.35 -8.73
N LEU A 161 -0.56 15.68 -8.53
CA LEU A 161 -1.43 15.82 -7.34
C LEU A 161 -1.10 14.79 -6.25
N VAL A 162 -0.19 13.84 -6.49
CA VAL A 162 0.15 12.81 -5.52
C VAL A 162 0.96 13.39 -4.38
N THR A 163 0.45 13.22 -3.15
CA THR A 163 1.13 13.62 -1.90
C THR A 163 1.49 12.43 -1.01
N PHE A 164 1.12 11.22 -1.45
CA PHE A 164 1.31 9.97 -0.70
C PHE A 164 2.76 9.73 -0.24
N TRP A 165 3.73 10.04 -1.11
CA TRP A 165 5.15 9.83 -0.83
C TRP A 165 5.73 10.92 0.08
N TRP A 166 5.25 10.98 1.33
CA TRP A 166 5.67 11.94 2.34
C TRP A 166 7.13 11.76 2.76
N LEU A 167 7.79 12.87 3.10
CA LEU A 167 9.18 12.94 3.54
C LEU A 167 9.40 12.19 4.86
N GLU A 168 10.59 11.59 5.00
CA GLU A 168 10.97 10.83 6.19
C GLU A 168 10.73 11.63 7.48
N GLY A 169 9.98 11.02 8.39
CA GLY A 169 9.70 11.55 9.71
C GLY A 169 9.78 10.41 10.72
N ARG A 170 10.00 10.76 11.99
CA ARG A 170 10.05 9.80 13.10
C ARG A 170 8.82 8.90 13.08
N MET A 171 9.00 7.63 13.46
CA MET A 171 7.90 6.68 13.66
C MET A 171 6.82 7.36 14.50
N GLN A 172 5.60 7.38 13.98
CA GLN A 172 4.45 7.93 14.67
C GLN A 172 3.85 6.86 15.58
N GLU A 173 3.14 7.29 16.62
CA GLU A 173 2.43 6.37 17.51
C GLU A 173 1.28 5.65 16.82
N THR A 174 0.73 6.24 15.74
CA THR A 174 -0.41 5.73 14.99
C THR A 174 -0.14 5.75 13.49
N GLY A 175 -1.05 5.19 12.70
CA GLY A 175 -0.97 5.20 11.24
C GLY A 175 -0.57 3.87 10.64
N GLU A 176 -1.01 3.65 9.40
CA GLU A 176 -0.69 2.43 8.65
C GLU A 176 0.82 2.36 8.38
N LEU A 177 1.47 1.31 8.88
CA LEU A 177 2.88 1.03 8.66
C LEU A 177 3.01 -0.16 7.71
N PHE A 178 3.88 -0.03 6.71
CA PHE A 178 4.20 -1.12 5.80
C PHE A 178 5.67 -1.09 5.39
N PHE A 179 6.22 -2.26 5.09
CA PHE A 179 7.61 -2.42 4.67
C PHE A 179 7.72 -3.44 3.54
N GLU A 180 8.77 -3.33 2.75
CA GLU A 180 9.13 -4.29 1.71
C GLU A 180 10.52 -4.85 1.99
N ILE A 181 10.64 -6.17 1.98
CA ILE A 181 11.92 -6.87 2.08
C ILE A 181 12.41 -7.30 0.69
N ASP A 182 13.72 -7.29 0.48
CA ASP A 182 14.37 -7.82 -0.72
C ASP A 182 14.11 -9.34 -0.89
N ASP A 183 14.22 -9.86 -2.11
CA ASP A 183 13.94 -11.28 -2.42
C ASP A 183 14.86 -12.26 -1.68
N ASP A 184 16.08 -11.83 -1.32
CA ASP A 184 17.07 -12.61 -0.56
C ASP A 184 16.97 -12.42 0.97
N ASN A 185 16.11 -11.50 1.43
CA ASN A 185 15.91 -11.19 2.82
C ASN A 185 14.77 -12.02 3.44
N VAL A 186 14.78 -12.15 4.76
CA VAL A 186 13.76 -12.87 5.53
C VAL A 186 13.46 -12.15 6.83
N TYR A 187 12.31 -12.45 7.41
CA TYR A 187 11.98 -12.06 8.78
C TYR A 187 11.35 -13.21 9.56
N THR A 188 11.48 -13.18 10.88
CA THR A 188 10.78 -14.07 11.80
C THR A 188 9.77 -13.28 12.64
N LEU A 189 8.83 -14.00 13.24
CA LEU A 189 7.84 -13.44 14.15
C LEU A 189 8.12 -13.96 15.56
N ASP A 190 8.46 -13.06 16.47
CA ASP A 190 8.68 -13.38 17.89
C ASP A 190 7.43 -12.95 18.67
N PRO A 191 6.64 -13.87 19.25
CA PRO A 191 5.50 -13.49 20.06
C PRO A 191 5.92 -12.54 21.17
N VAL A 192 5.22 -11.42 21.31
CA VAL A 192 5.37 -10.62 22.53
C VAL A 192 4.57 -11.33 23.62
N GLU A 193 5.15 -11.48 24.81
CA GLU A 193 4.40 -11.99 25.97
C GLU A 193 3.13 -11.17 26.09
N ALA A 194 1.98 -11.86 26.12
CA ALA A 194 0.67 -11.22 26.14
C ALA A 194 0.70 -10.14 27.21
N LEU A 195 0.38 -8.90 26.84
CA LEU A 195 0.14 -7.82 27.78
C LEU A 195 -0.88 -8.34 28.79
N ALA A 196 -0.37 -8.76 29.94
CA ALA A 196 -1.17 -9.12 31.07
C ALA A 196 -1.84 -7.83 31.55
N SER A 197 -3.16 -7.93 31.76
CA SER A 197 -4.11 -6.92 32.27
C SER A 197 -4.43 -5.73 31.37
#